data_AF-A0A2V2YED0-F1
#
_entry.id   AF-A0A2V2YED0-F1
#
_cell.length_a   1.000
_cell.length_b   1.000
_cell.length_c   1.000
_cell.angle_alpha   90.00
_cell.angle_beta   90.00
_cell.angle_gamma   90.00
#
_symmetry.space_group_name_H-M   'P 1'
#
loop_
_entity.id
_entity.type
_entity.pdbx_description
1 polymer ?
#
loop_
_entity_poly.entity_id
_entity_poly.type
_entity_poly.pdbx_seq_one_letter_code
_entity_poly.pdbx_strand_id
1 'polypeptide(L)'
;MPTIPNFPPQLLEEHRLWHHANHVNGTFVPVGWGERFLRFHRQFIRRALSWYEQQGLDTRWVAPWPQVPEAIRRAPCYNWAAENRIVNQPESFATLDELGRFMESSQVHACIHVTAARIYGEPDINDFDVAPRNTVFYSIHGLIDNWYRNWEQTTGQQRGRRPMRTDEK
;
A
#
# COMPACT_ATOMS: atom_id res chain seq x y z
N MET A 1 -5.60 11.71 -15.71
CA MET A 1 -4.18 11.86 -16.11
C MET A 1 -3.41 10.75 -15.42
N PRO A 2 -2.67 9.90 -16.14
CA PRO A 2 -1.90 8.84 -15.53
C PRO A 2 -0.62 9.37 -14.87
N THR A 3 0.06 10.35 -15.46
CA THR A 3 1.28 10.95 -14.90
C THR A 3 1.00 12.26 -14.16
N ILE A 4 1.59 12.43 -12.98
CA ILE A 4 1.47 13.62 -12.14
C ILE A 4 2.52 14.66 -12.59
N PRO A 5 2.10 15.86 -13.04
CA PRO A 5 3.03 16.89 -13.46
C PRO A 5 3.81 17.45 -12.26
N ASN A 6 5.07 17.82 -12.48
CA ASN A 6 5.95 18.46 -11.47
C ASN A 6 6.12 17.68 -10.17
N PHE A 7 6.02 16.34 -10.22
CA PHE A 7 6.17 15.50 -9.03
C PHE A 7 7.47 15.79 -8.27
N PRO A 8 7.46 15.96 -6.92
CA PRO A 8 8.63 16.42 -6.18
C PRO A 8 9.81 15.45 -6.32
N PRO A 9 10.97 15.89 -6.83
CA PRO A 9 12.15 15.03 -6.98
C PRO A 9 12.60 14.40 -5.67
N GLN A 10 12.46 15.11 -4.54
CA GLN A 10 12.84 14.60 -3.23
C GLN A 10 11.95 13.45 -2.76
N LEU A 11 10.64 13.50 -3.04
CA LEU A 11 9.74 12.39 -2.71
C LEU A 11 10.03 11.19 -3.60
N LEU A 12 10.31 11.42 -4.88
CA LEU A 12 10.69 10.34 -5.78
C LEU A 12 11.97 9.64 -5.31
N GLU A 13 12.99 10.42 -4.94
CA GLU A 13 14.25 9.89 -4.45
C GLU A 13 14.09 9.14 -3.12
N GLU A 14 13.24 9.64 -2.21
CA GLU A 14 12.93 8.93 -0.97
C GLU A 14 12.34 7.54 -1.23
N HIS A 15 11.36 7.46 -2.14
CA HIS A 15 10.75 6.19 -2.53
C HIS A 15 11.77 5.23 -3.15
N ARG A 16 12.57 5.75 -4.09
CA ARG A 16 13.64 5.02 -4.76
C ARG A 16 14.62 4.44 -3.74
N LEU A 17 15.19 5.27 -2.87
CA LEU A 17 16.15 4.85 -1.85
C LEU A 17 15.56 3.81 -0.90
N TRP A 18 14.30 3.96 -0.49
CA TRP A 18 13.64 2.98 0.36
C TRP A 18 13.53 1.62 -0.32
N HIS A 19 13.08 1.57 -1.58
CA HIS A 19 12.97 0.31 -2.33
C HIS A 19 14.33 -0.33 -2.62
N HIS A 20 15.34 0.43 -3.04
CA HIS A 20 16.70 -0.10 -3.26
C HIS A 20 17.30 -0.70 -1.98
N ALA A 21 17.01 -0.12 -0.81
CA ALA A 21 17.50 -0.64 0.47
C ALA A 21 16.67 -1.81 1.04
N ASN A 22 15.40 -1.95 0.63
CA ASN A 22 14.45 -2.89 1.22
C ASN A 22 13.85 -3.88 0.20
N HIS A 23 14.37 -3.96 -1.02
CA HIS A 23 13.80 -4.82 -2.05
C HIS A 23 13.82 -6.30 -1.62
N VAL A 24 12.70 -6.98 -1.82
CA VAL A 24 12.57 -8.42 -1.58
C VAL A 24 12.34 -9.12 -2.90
N ASN A 25 13.17 -10.13 -3.20
CA ASN A 25 13.06 -10.95 -4.39
C ASN A 25 12.36 -12.27 -4.05
N GLY A 26 11.26 -12.56 -4.74
CA GLY A 26 10.52 -13.82 -4.60
C GLY A 26 9.56 -13.84 -3.39
N THR A 27 9.23 -15.04 -2.92
CA THR A 27 8.19 -15.25 -1.88
C THR A 27 8.72 -15.19 -0.45
N PHE A 28 10.04 -15.16 -0.25
CA PHE A 28 10.64 -15.01 1.07
C PHE A 28 10.68 -13.54 1.48
N VAL A 29 9.84 -13.18 2.44
CA VAL A 29 9.77 -11.82 3.00
C VAL A 29 10.32 -11.85 4.43
N PRO A 30 11.41 -11.12 4.76
CA PRO A 30 12.03 -11.14 6.08
C PRO A 30 11.12 -10.64 7.21
N VAL A 31 11.36 -11.09 8.44
CA VAL A 31 10.69 -10.57 9.65
C VAL A 31 10.97 -9.07 9.82
N GLY A 32 9.95 -8.32 10.23
CA GLY A 32 9.97 -6.87 10.40
C GLY A 32 9.82 -6.09 9.08
N TRP A 33 9.88 -6.75 7.93
CA TRP A 33 9.75 -6.09 6.63
C TRP A 33 8.33 -5.57 6.39
N GLY A 34 7.30 -6.35 6.73
CA GLY A 34 5.91 -6.01 6.47
C GLY A 34 5.47 -4.75 7.21
N GLU A 35 5.92 -4.59 8.45
CA GLU A 35 5.66 -3.37 9.22
C GLU A 35 6.37 -2.16 8.59
N ARG A 36 7.63 -2.31 8.17
CA ARG A 36 8.37 -1.23 7.49
C ARG A 36 7.67 -0.83 6.19
N PHE A 37 7.26 -1.79 5.38
CA PHE A 37 6.55 -1.58 4.13
C PHE A 37 5.24 -0.80 4.33
N LEU A 38 4.35 -1.29 5.19
CA LEU A 38 3.04 -0.67 5.41
C LEU A 38 3.15 0.73 6.02
N ARG A 39 4.07 0.91 6.98
CA ARG A 39 4.28 2.23 7.60
C ARG A 39 4.92 3.23 6.65
N PHE A 40 5.91 2.79 5.87
CA PHE A 40 6.56 3.63 4.87
C PHE A 40 5.53 4.13 3.85
N HIS A 41 4.79 3.22 3.20
CA HIS A 41 3.84 3.59 2.15
C HIS A 41 2.72 4.48 2.68
N ARG A 42 2.17 4.20 3.89
CA ARG A 42 1.19 5.08 4.54
C ARG A 42 1.73 6.51 4.73
N GLN A 43 2.95 6.67 5.22
CA GLN A 43 3.54 7.99 5.46
C GLN A 43 3.95 8.68 4.16
N PHE A 44 4.44 7.91 3.19
CA PHE A 44 4.81 8.37 1.86
C PHE A 44 3.61 8.96 1.12
N ILE A 45 2.52 8.19 0.97
CA ILE A 45 1.32 8.65 0.25
C ILE A 45 0.71 9.87 0.94
N ARG A 46 0.73 9.96 2.28
CA ARG A 46 0.22 11.15 2.99
C ARG A 46 0.98 12.42 2.64
N ARG A 47 2.32 12.37 2.58
CA ARG A 47 3.15 13.52 2.22
C ARG A 47 2.98 13.90 0.75
N ALA A 48 2.97 12.90 -0.14
CA ALA A 48 2.77 13.11 -1.56
C ALA A 48 1.38 13.68 -1.88
N LEU A 49 0.32 13.16 -1.26
CA LEU A 49 -1.05 13.66 -1.44
C LEU A 49 -1.23 15.05 -0.84
N SER A 50 -0.59 15.36 0.30
CA SER A 50 -0.59 16.72 0.85
C SER A 50 0.04 17.73 -0.11
N TRP A 51 1.16 17.38 -0.75
CA TRP A 51 1.75 18.20 -1.81
C TRP A 51 0.81 18.30 -3.03
N TYR A 52 0.22 17.18 -3.47
CA TYR A 52 -0.67 17.12 -4.63
C TYR A 52 -1.88 18.05 -4.47
N GLU A 53 -2.48 18.07 -3.27
CA GLU A 53 -3.57 18.98 -2.90
C GLU A 53 -3.12 20.45 -2.93
N GLN A 54 -1.91 20.77 -2.45
CA GLN A 54 -1.36 22.13 -2.49
C GLN A 54 -1.10 22.63 -3.92
N GLN A 55 -0.90 21.72 -4.88
CA GLN A 55 -0.81 22.08 -6.30
C GLN A 55 -2.17 22.38 -6.95
N GLY A 56 -3.28 22.21 -6.23
CA GLY A 56 -4.63 22.38 -6.77
C GLY A 56 -5.03 21.32 -7.79
N LEU A 57 -4.35 20.16 -7.78
CA LEU A 57 -4.64 19.05 -8.69
C LEU A 57 -5.91 18.31 -8.27
N ASP A 58 -6.61 17.73 -9.25
CA ASP A 58 -7.88 17.03 -9.02
C ASP A 58 -7.64 15.71 -8.26
N THR A 59 -8.09 15.64 -7.01
CA THR A 59 -7.88 14.51 -6.10
C THR A 59 -8.62 13.25 -6.51
N ARG A 60 -9.57 13.33 -7.45
CA ARG A 60 -10.29 12.15 -7.97
C ARG A 60 -9.35 11.19 -8.71
N TRP A 61 -8.24 11.67 -9.27
CA TRP A 61 -7.28 10.82 -9.97
C TRP A 61 -6.42 9.96 -9.05
N VAL A 62 -6.25 10.38 -7.80
CA VAL A 62 -5.41 9.71 -6.80
C VAL A 62 -6.25 9.08 -5.67
N ALA A 63 -7.57 8.99 -5.88
CA ALA A 63 -8.48 8.38 -4.92
C ALA A 63 -8.11 6.91 -4.69
N PRO A 64 -8.10 6.44 -3.42
CA PRO A 64 -7.95 5.02 -3.11
C PRO A 64 -9.00 4.19 -3.83
N TRP A 65 -8.60 3.02 -4.35
CA TRP A 65 -9.62 2.06 -4.78
C TRP A 65 -10.38 1.51 -3.55
N PRO A 66 -11.71 1.43 -3.59
CA PRO A 66 -12.49 0.83 -2.50
C PRO A 66 -12.30 -0.69 -2.42
N GLN A 67 -11.96 -1.31 -3.55
CA GLN A 67 -11.66 -2.73 -3.70
C GLN A 67 -10.77 -2.90 -4.95
N VAL A 68 -10.09 -4.03 -5.10
CA VAL A 68 -9.30 -4.29 -6.31
C VAL A 68 -10.23 -4.28 -7.55
N PRO A 69 -9.89 -3.55 -8.62
CA PRO A 69 -10.66 -3.57 -9.86
C PRO A 69 -10.87 -4.98 -10.40
N GLU A 70 -12.10 -5.31 -10.82
CA GLU A 70 -12.47 -6.66 -11.27
C GLU A 70 -11.60 -7.17 -12.43
N ALA A 71 -11.19 -6.28 -13.34
CA ALA A 71 -10.27 -6.62 -14.42
C ALA A 71 -8.90 -7.10 -13.90
N ILE A 72 -8.43 -6.57 -12.76
CA ILE A 72 -7.23 -7.03 -12.06
C ILE A 72 -7.50 -8.34 -11.32
N ARG A 73 -8.64 -8.46 -10.64
CA ARG A 73 -8.98 -9.69 -9.90
C ARG A 73 -9.09 -10.92 -10.82
N ARG A 74 -9.43 -10.71 -12.10
CA ARG A 74 -9.46 -11.77 -13.13
C ARG A 74 -8.10 -12.19 -13.68
N ALA A 75 -7.01 -11.52 -13.29
CA ALA A 75 -5.68 -11.88 -13.76
C ALA A 75 -5.26 -13.27 -13.23
N PRO A 76 -4.56 -14.08 -14.04
CA PRO A 76 -4.11 -15.41 -13.60
C PRO A 76 -3.21 -15.41 -12.35
N CYS A 77 -2.47 -14.33 -12.09
CA CYS A 77 -1.63 -14.20 -10.91
C CYS A 77 -2.40 -13.84 -9.63
N TYR A 78 -3.68 -13.48 -9.74
CA TYR A 78 -4.38 -12.81 -8.65
C TYR A 78 -4.85 -13.80 -7.60
N ASN A 79 -4.42 -13.56 -6.35
CA ASN A 79 -4.73 -14.44 -5.23
C ASN A 79 -6.00 -13.99 -4.50
N TRP A 80 -7.14 -14.50 -4.94
CA TRP A 80 -8.45 -14.23 -4.34
C TRP A 80 -8.55 -14.63 -2.87
N ALA A 81 -7.94 -15.76 -2.49
CA ALA A 81 -7.95 -16.23 -1.11
C ALA A 81 -7.17 -15.29 -0.18
N ALA A 82 -6.06 -14.72 -0.67
CA ALA A 82 -5.28 -13.74 0.07
C ALA A 82 -6.06 -12.43 0.29
N GLU A 83 -6.65 -11.86 -0.76
CA GLU A 83 -7.52 -10.68 -0.60
C GLU A 83 -8.67 -10.96 0.36
N ASN A 84 -9.35 -12.11 0.22
CA ASN A 84 -10.45 -12.48 1.12
C ASN A 84 -10.01 -12.55 2.58
N ARG A 85 -8.83 -13.10 2.89
CA ARG A 85 -8.30 -13.14 4.25
C ARG A 85 -7.97 -11.73 4.75
N ILE A 86 -7.33 -10.90 3.92
CA ILE A 86 -6.97 -9.51 4.27
C ILE A 86 -8.21 -8.67 4.59
N VAL A 87 -9.27 -8.82 3.79
CA VAL A 87 -10.49 -8.00 3.90
C VAL A 87 -11.43 -8.52 4.99
N ASN A 88 -11.69 -9.83 5.01
CA ASN A 88 -12.76 -10.42 5.81
C ASN A 88 -12.29 -11.11 7.10
N GLN A 89 -10.99 -11.33 7.25
CA GLN A 89 -10.39 -11.95 8.45
C GLN A 89 -9.12 -11.21 8.89
N PRO A 90 -9.11 -9.86 8.97
CA PRO A 90 -7.90 -9.13 9.31
C PRO A 90 -7.35 -9.48 10.70
N GLU A 91 -8.20 -9.85 11.66
CA GLU A 91 -7.79 -10.33 12.98
C GLU A 91 -6.96 -11.61 12.96
N SER A 92 -6.94 -12.33 11.83
CA SER A 92 -6.08 -13.50 11.64
C SER A 92 -4.59 -13.16 11.51
N PHE A 93 -4.20 -11.88 11.48
CA PHE A 93 -2.82 -11.42 11.52
C PHE A 93 -2.50 -10.86 12.90
N ALA A 94 -1.59 -11.51 13.63
CA ALA A 94 -1.27 -11.15 15.01
C ALA A 94 -0.52 -9.81 15.11
N THR A 95 0.23 -9.45 14.05
CA THR A 95 1.04 -8.23 14.00
C THR A 95 0.93 -7.54 12.66
N LEU A 96 1.28 -6.24 12.64
CA LEU A 96 1.38 -5.48 11.39
C LEU A 96 2.42 -6.07 10.43
N ASP A 97 3.50 -6.62 10.99
CA ASP A 97 4.53 -7.30 10.20
C ASP A 97 3.95 -8.53 9.48
N GLU A 98 3.17 -9.34 10.17
CA GLU A 98 2.53 -10.51 9.58
C GLU A 98 1.58 -10.13 8.43
N LEU A 99 0.75 -9.08 8.63
CA LEU A 99 -0.12 -8.55 7.58
C LEU A 99 0.68 -8.13 6.34
N GLY A 100 1.70 -7.29 6.52
CA GLY A 100 2.48 -6.76 5.39
C GLY A 100 3.28 -7.84 4.66
N ARG A 101 3.87 -8.78 5.41
CA ARG A 101 4.58 -9.93 4.82
C ARG A 101 3.63 -10.84 4.04
N PHE A 102 2.41 -11.03 4.52
CA PHE A 102 1.41 -11.82 3.82
C PHE A 102 0.98 -11.17 2.49
N MET A 103 0.81 -9.84 2.45
CA MET A 103 0.47 -9.12 1.21
C MET A 103 1.51 -9.33 0.09
N GLU A 104 2.80 -9.32 0.43
CA GLU A 104 3.86 -9.59 -0.55
C GLU A 104 4.01 -11.07 -0.88
N SER A 105 4.14 -11.93 0.13
CA SER A 105 4.44 -13.36 -0.07
C SER A 105 3.30 -14.12 -0.74
N SER A 106 2.06 -13.66 -0.60
CA SER A 106 0.88 -14.21 -1.30
C SER A 106 0.76 -13.76 -2.77
N GLN A 107 1.67 -12.88 -3.22
CA GLN A 107 1.71 -12.23 -4.53
C GLN A 107 0.53 -11.31 -4.88
N VAL A 108 -0.40 -11.05 -3.96
CA VAL A 108 -1.54 -10.17 -4.26
C VAL A 108 -1.09 -8.76 -4.60
N HIS A 109 -0.12 -8.21 -3.86
CA HIS A 109 0.43 -6.87 -4.11
C HIS A 109 1.15 -6.78 -5.47
N ALA A 110 2.12 -7.66 -5.72
CA ALA A 110 2.87 -7.71 -6.98
C ALA A 110 1.94 -7.91 -8.20
N CYS A 111 0.93 -8.79 -8.09
CA CYS A 111 -0.02 -9.01 -9.18
C CYS A 111 -0.87 -7.76 -9.48
N ILE A 112 -1.24 -6.96 -8.47
CA ILE A 112 -1.95 -5.70 -8.69
C ILE A 112 -1.09 -4.73 -9.51
N HIS A 113 0.19 -4.54 -9.16
CA HIS A 113 1.10 -3.67 -9.90
C HIS A 113 1.30 -4.13 -11.35
N VAL A 114 1.69 -5.39 -11.55
CA VAL A 114 1.94 -5.97 -12.88
C VAL A 114 0.71 -5.87 -13.77
N THR A 115 -0.46 -6.20 -13.21
CA THR A 115 -1.70 -6.21 -13.99
C THR A 115 -2.22 -4.80 -14.26
N ALA A 116 -2.14 -3.88 -13.29
CA ALA A 116 -2.50 -2.48 -13.49
C ALA A 116 -1.63 -1.84 -14.58
N ALA A 117 -0.31 -2.04 -14.54
CA ALA A 117 0.61 -1.56 -15.56
C ALA A 117 0.22 -2.04 -16.96
N ARG A 118 -0.15 -3.32 -17.09
CA ARG A 118 -0.62 -3.90 -18.35
C ARG A 118 -1.97 -3.35 -18.81
N ILE A 119 -2.96 -3.30 -17.92
CA ILE A 119 -4.34 -2.90 -18.27
C ILE A 119 -4.41 -1.42 -18.65
N TYR A 120 -3.68 -0.57 -17.93
CA TYR A 120 -3.68 0.87 -18.18
C TYR A 120 -2.66 1.30 -19.24
N GLY A 121 -1.75 0.42 -19.67
CA GLY A 121 -0.70 0.76 -20.63
C GLY A 121 0.40 1.64 -20.02
N GLU A 122 0.61 1.51 -18.71
CA GLU A 122 1.44 2.40 -17.89
C GLU A 122 2.54 1.57 -17.19
N PRO A 123 3.67 1.29 -17.86
CA PRO A 123 4.73 0.44 -17.30
C PRO A 123 5.33 1.00 -16.00
N ASP A 124 5.34 2.33 -15.85
CA ASP A 124 5.82 3.04 -14.66
C ASP A 124 5.15 2.56 -13.37
N ILE A 125 3.91 2.07 -13.42
CA ILE A 125 3.20 1.53 -12.24
C ILE A 125 3.98 0.35 -11.63
N ASN A 126 4.71 -0.42 -12.45
CA ASN A 126 5.46 -1.61 -12.03
C ASN A 126 6.96 -1.34 -11.85
N ASP A 127 7.40 -0.08 -11.92
CA ASP A 127 8.79 0.32 -11.71
C ASP A 127 8.89 1.16 -10.43
N PHE A 128 9.49 0.59 -9.37
CA PHE A 128 9.60 1.28 -8.09
C PHE A 128 10.47 2.55 -8.15
N ASP A 129 11.28 2.75 -9.19
CA ASP A 129 12.08 3.98 -9.34
C ASP A 129 11.21 5.17 -9.79
N VAL A 130 10.06 4.92 -10.43
CA VAL A 130 9.21 5.96 -11.03
C VAL A 130 7.73 5.90 -10.67
N ALA A 131 7.23 4.78 -10.13
CA ALA A 131 5.82 4.54 -9.85
C ALA A 131 5.10 5.66 -9.08
N PRO A 132 5.71 6.36 -8.09
CA PRO A 132 5.05 7.47 -7.41
C PRO A 132 4.61 8.64 -8.31
N ARG A 133 5.14 8.73 -9.54
CA ARG A 133 4.71 9.73 -10.53
C ARG A 133 3.39 9.36 -11.20
N ASN A 134 2.89 8.13 -11.02
CA ASN A 134 1.66 7.67 -11.63
C ASN A 134 0.48 7.81 -10.65
N THR A 135 -0.69 8.28 -11.09
CA THR A 135 -1.85 8.44 -10.21
C THR A 135 -2.38 7.10 -9.69
N VAL A 136 -2.24 6.02 -10.47
CA VAL A 136 -2.69 4.67 -10.09
C VAL A 136 -1.89 4.11 -8.91
N PHE A 137 -0.63 4.54 -8.72
CA PHE A 137 0.15 4.22 -7.52
C PHE A 137 -0.62 4.59 -6.24
N TYR A 138 -1.24 5.77 -6.21
CA TYR A 138 -2.00 6.25 -5.06
C TYR A 138 -3.31 5.48 -4.88
N SER A 139 -3.95 5.06 -5.98
CA SER A 139 -5.11 4.19 -5.89
C SER A 139 -4.78 2.82 -5.29
N ILE A 140 -3.64 2.23 -5.68
CA ILE A 140 -3.13 0.95 -5.14
C ILE A 140 -2.73 1.09 -3.67
N HIS A 141 -1.84 2.04 -3.35
CA HIS A 141 -1.37 2.18 -1.97
C HIS A 141 -2.41 2.77 -1.03
N GLY A 142 -3.38 3.53 -1.55
CA GLY A 142 -4.58 3.90 -0.83
C GLY A 142 -5.44 2.70 -0.46
N LEU A 143 -5.64 1.75 -1.38
CA LEU A 143 -6.33 0.47 -1.09
C LEU A 143 -5.58 -0.33 -0.01
N ILE A 144 -4.25 -0.44 -0.12
CA ILE A 144 -3.43 -1.13 0.89
C ILE A 144 -3.55 -0.43 2.25
N ASP A 145 -3.55 0.91 2.28
CA ASP A 145 -3.75 1.66 3.52
C ASP A 145 -5.16 1.44 4.09
N ASN A 146 -6.19 1.26 3.26
CA ASN A 146 -7.53 0.88 3.70
C ASN A 146 -7.51 -0.48 4.41
N TRP A 147 -6.83 -1.48 3.83
CA TRP A 147 -6.66 -2.80 4.46
C TRP A 147 -5.89 -2.73 5.78
N TYR A 148 -4.82 -1.92 5.83
CA TYR A 148 -4.09 -1.68 7.06
C TYR A 148 -4.99 -1.01 8.12
N ARG A 149 -5.79 0.01 7.77
CA ARG A 149 -6.73 0.64 8.71
C ARG A 149 -7.81 -0.33 9.20
N ASN A 150 -8.34 -1.19 8.33
CA ASN A 150 -9.29 -2.24 8.71
C ASN A 150 -8.66 -3.17 9.78
N TRP A 151 -7.43 -3.61 9.56
CA TRP A 151 -6.70 -4.40 10.55
C TRP A 151 -6.51 -3.69 11.88
N GLU A 152 -6.13 -2.41 11.88
CA GLU A 152 -5.99 -1.63 13.13
C GLU A 152 -7.31 -1.51 13.90
N GLN A 153 -8.43 -1.38 13.17
CA GLN A 153 -9.76 -1.26 13.75
C GLN A 153 -10.22 -2.59 14.35
N THR A 154 -10.07 -3.70 13.63
CA THR A 154 -10.54 -5.02 14.10
C THR A 154 -9.67 -5.57 15.24
N THR A 155 -8.36 -5.33 15.21
CA THR A 155 -7.45 -5.84 16.26
C THR A 155 -7.29 -4.90 17.46
N GLY A 156 -7.77 -3.66 17.36
CA GLY A 156 -7.54 -2.63 18.37
C GLY A 156 -6.09 -2.13 18.45
N GLN A 157 -5.20 -2.53 17.51
CA GLN A 157 -3.79 -2.15 17.48
C GLN A 157 -3.51 -0.76 16.89
N GLN A 158 -4.46 0.18 16.99
CA GLN A 158 -4.17 1.59 16.70
C GLN A 158 -3.05 2.07 17.63
N ARG A 159 -1.95 2.61 17.06
CA ARG A 159 -0.93 3.30 17.87
C ARG A 159 -1.62 4.42 18.66
N GLY A 160 -1.89 4.21 19.95
CA GLY A 160 -2.38 5.27 20.83
C GLY A 160 -3.42 4.95 21.90
N ARG A 161 -3.81 3.70 22.17
CA ARG A 161 -4.51 3.40 23.43
C ARG A 161 -3.50 2.94 24.48
N ARG A 162 -2.95 3.89 25.24
CA ARG A 162 -2.40 3.58 26.57
C ARG A 162 -3.47 2.74 27.30
N PRO A 163 -3.12 1.60 27.92
CA PRO A 163 -4.07 0.94 28.81
C PRO A 163 -4.50 1.97 29.85
N MET A 164 -5.81 2.16 29.97
CA MET A 164 -6.39 2.94 31.05
C MET A 164 -5.90 2.27 32.33
N ARG A 165 -4.99 2.91 33.06
CA ARG A 165 -4.67 2.48 34.42
C ARG A 165 -5.97 2.54 35.21
N THR A 166 -6.49 1.40 35.57
CA THR A 166 -7.39 1.27 36.71
C THR A 166 -6.54 1.52 37.95
N ASP A 167 -6.30 2.78 38.28
CA ASP A 167 -5.81 3.13 39.60
C ASP A 167 -7.03 3.09 40.53
N GLU A 168 -7.02 2.09 41.41
CA GLU A 168 -7.85 2.00 42.60
C GLU A 168 -7.76 3.29 43.42
N LYS A 169 -8.92 3.81 43.84
CA LYS A 169 -9.19 4.27 45.21
C LYS A 169 -10.69 4.40 45.45
#